data_AF-A0A962QTE7-F1
#
_entry.id   AF-A0A962QTE7-F1
#
_cell.length_a   1.000
_cell.length_b   1.000
_cell.length_c   1.000
_cell.angle_alpha   90.00
_cell.angle_beta   90.00
_cell.angle_gamma   90.00
#
_symmetry.space_group_name_H-M   'P 1'
#
loop_
_entity.id
_entity.type
_entity.pdbx_description
1 polymer ?
#
loop_
_entity_poly.entity_id
_entity_poly.type
_entity_poly.pdbx_seq_one_letter_code
_entity_poly.pdbx_strand_id
1 'polypeptide(L)'
;GCIAAVVPLAMHPSNRNGVIVYDLRTDPTPLLRLSVEEIRARLYTASADLPEGVERIPLKVVHLNRSPVIVPMGTITDAAREQWQMDAVSEQLHLDALRGAPGLAEKVAGVFDVGDRFPPQTDPDRDLYGGFLSDEDRRRCDIVRSSAPEELGRLNLGFEASKLQELLFRYRARNWPHTLDRDERLRWEEFRRERLTEPAAGASIVLDDYRRQLSRLTVDPALSPGQREVVNALLDWPAELGL
;
A
#
# COMPACT_ATOMS: atom_id res chain seq x y z
N GLY A 1 3.93 -24.88 4.63
CA GLY A 1 2.74 -24.26 4.03
C GLY A 1 2.60 -22.82 4.52
N CYS A 2 1.67 -22.03 3.96
CA CYS A 2 1.38 -20.66 4.41
C CYS A 2 0.48 -20.63 5.66
N ILE A 3 0.88 -21.36 6.70
CA ILE A 3 0.10 -21.55 7.95
C ILE A 3 1.00 -21.36 9.16
N ALA A 4 0.45 -20.78 10.22
CA ALA A 4 1.11 -20.61 11.51
C ALA A 4 0.05 -20.61 12.62
N ALA A 5 0.39 -21.17 13.78
CA ALA A 5 -0.35 -20.93 15.00
C ALA A 5 -0.07 -19.50 15.46
N VAL A 6 -1.12 -18.72 15.71
CA VAL A 6 -0.99 -17.32 16.11
C VAL A 6 -1.84 -17.00 17.33
N VAL A 7 -1.39 -16.03 18.13
CA VAL A 7 -2.17 -15.49 19.25
C VAL A 7 -2.40 -13.99 19.05
N PRO A 8 -3.65 -13.48 19.22
CA PRO A 8 -3.90 -12.05 19.20
C PRO A 8 -3.34 -11.40 20.47
N LEU A 9 -2.56 -10.34 20.32
CA LEU A 9 -1.92 -9.62 21.43
C LEU A 9 -2.56 -8.25 21.71
N ALA A 10 -2.96 -7.52 20.66
CA ALA A 10 -3.55 -6.19 20.80
C ALA A 10 -4.36 -5.79 19.57
N MET A 11 -5.27 -4.83 19.74
CA MET A 11 -5.84 -4.09 18.60
C MET A 11 -4.81 -3.11 18.05
N HIS A 12 -4.83 -2.86 16.74
CA HIS A 12 -3.96 -1.86 16.14
C HIS A 12 -4.38 -0.44 16.57
N PRO A 13 -3.43 0.44 16.95
CA PRO A 13 -3.76 1.75 17.55
C PRO A 13 -4.54 2.68 16.61
N SER A 14 -4.16 2.77 15.33
CA SER A 14 -4.81 3.65 14.35
C SER A 14 -5.78 2.95 13.38
N ASN A 15 -5.58 1.67 13.07
CA ASN A 15 -6.44 0.92 12.16
C ASN A 15 -7.46 0.06 12.91
N ARG A 16 -8.72 0.51 12.97
CA ARG A 16 -9.82 -0.22 13.65
C ARG A 16 -10.06 -1.63 13.13
N ASN A 17 -9.66 -1.93 11.90
CA ASN A 17 -9.77 -3.26 11.31
C ASN A 17 -8.49 -4.10 11.47
N GLY A 18 -7.52 -3.66 12.28
CA GLY A 18 -6.26 -4.36 12.49
C GLY A 18 -6.20 -5.04 13.86
N VAL A 19 -5.86 -6.33 13.86
CA VAL A 19 -5.51 -7.09 15.07
C VAL A 19 -4.05 -7.51 14.97
N ILE A 20 -3.24 -7.17 15.96
CA ILE A 20 -1.83 -7.54 16.02
C ILE A 20 -1.73 -8.94 16.60
N VAL A 21 -1.14 -9.86 15.84
CA VAL A 21 -0.95 -11.25 16.22
C VAL A 21 0.54 -11.60 16.28
N TYR A 22 0.89 -12.58 17.08
CA TYR A 22 2.23 -13.14 17.19
C TYR A 22 2.27 -14.58 16.68
N ASP A 23 3.32 -14.92 15.91
CA ASP A 23 3.58 -16.28 15.43
C ASP A 23 4.18 -17.15 16.54
N LEU A 24 3.43 -18.15 16.99
CA LEU A 24 3.83 -19.02 18.10
C LEU A 24 4.94 -20.01 17.74
N ARG A 25 5.41 -20.05 16.49
CA ARG A 25 6.56 -20.88 16.09
C ARG A 25 7.90 -20.33 16.57
N THR A 26 7.95 -19.07 16.98
CA THR A 26 9.20 -18.38 17.36
C THR A 26 9.19 -18.04 18.85
N ASP A 27 10.36 -18.10 19.48
CA ASP A 27 10.54 -17.73 20.88
C ASP A 27 10.17 -16.25 21.12
N PRO A 28 9.22 -15.96 22.03
CA PRO A 28 8.79 -14.59 22.35
C PRO A 28 9.81 -13.81 23.19
N THR A 29 10.90 -14.41 23.66
CA THR A 29 11.91 -13.77 24.51
C THR A 29 12.38 -12.41 23.96
N PRO A 30 12.71 -12.24 22.67
CA PRO A 30 13.07 -10.94 22.12
C PRO A 30 11.93 -9.92 22.20
N LEU A 31 10.68 -10.31 21.90
CA LEU A 31 9.51 -9.44 22.07
C LEU A 31 9.34 -9.00 23.52
N LEU A 32 9.57 -9.90 24.48
CA LEU A 32 9.42 -9.60 25.90
C LEU A 32 10.52 -8.69 26.44
N ARG A 33 11.78 -8.88 25.99
CA ARG A 33 12.95 -8.16 26.53
C ARG A 33 13.25 -6.82 25.87
N LEU A 34 13.10 -6.71 24.56
CA LEU A 34 13.49 -5.52 23.80
C LEU A 34 12.56 -4.33 24.07
N SER A 35 13.05 -3.10 23.89
CA SER A 35 12.20 -1.91 23.93
C SER A 35 11.28 -1.82 22.71
N VAL A 36 10.28 -0.94 22.77
CA VAL A 36 9.39 -0.66 21.63
C VAL A 36 10.20 -0.17 20.43
N GLU A 37 11.19 0.68 20.65
CA GLU A 37 12.05 1.26 19.62
C GLU A 37 12.92 0.20 18.94
N GLU A 38 13.50 -0.73 19.72
CA GLU A 38 14.31 -1.83 19.21
C GLU A 38 13.49 -2.82 18.39
N ILE A 39 12.29 -3.19 18.87
CA ILE A 39 11.35 -4.04 18.12
C ILE A 39 10.98 -3.36 16.81
N ARG A 40 10.66 -2.07 16.87
CA ARG A 40 10.26 -1.27 15.72
C ARG A 40 11.37 -1.19 14.67
N ALA A 41 12.62 -0.99 15.09
CA ALA A 41 13.77 -1.00 14.20
C ALA A 41 13.85 -2.33 13.44
N ARG A 42 13.77 -3.47 14.14
CA ARG A 42 13.82 -4.79 13.50
C ARG A 42 12.63 -5.07 12.57
N LEU A 43 11.44 -4.54 12.90
CA LEU A 43 10.23 -4.76 12.11
C LEU A 43 10.29 -4.02 10.75
N TYR A 44 10.85 -2.81 10.73
CA TYR A 44 10.90 -1.95 9.54
C TYR A 44 12.23 -1.99 8.77
N THR A 45 13.27 -2.64 9.29
CA THR A 45 14.47 -2.98 8.53
C THR A 45 14.20 -4.19 7.63
N ALA A 46 14.63 -4.13 6.37
CA ALA A 46 14.52 -5.25 5.45
C ALA A 46 15.34 -6.44 5.98
N SER A 47 14.87 -7.67 5.78
CA SER A 47 15.53 -8.86 6.34
C SER A 47 16.99 -9.02 5.88
N ALA A 48 17.32 -8.56 4.67
CA ALA A 48 18.68 -8.58 4.14
C ALA A 48 19.62 -7.57 4.81
N ASP A 49 19.07 -6.55 5.47
CA ASP A 49 19.81 -5.47 6.12
C ASP A 49 19.85 -5.64 7.65
N LEU A 50 19.28 -6.73 8.19
CA LEU A 50 19.38 -7.05 9.60
C LEU A 50 20.80 -7.56 9.92
N PRO A 51 21.38 -7.18 11.08
CA PRO A 51 22.67 -7.71 11.50
C PRO A 51 22.68 -9.24 11.60
N GLU A 52 23.85 -9.84 11.43
CA GLU A 52 24.02 -11.28 11.56
C GLU A 52 23.55 -11.76 12.96
N GLY A 53 22.74 -12.82 12.99
CA GLY A 53 22.13 -13.36 14.22
C GLY A 53 20.95 -12.55 14.77
N VAL A 54 20.52 -11.47 14.11
CA VAL A 54 19.34 -10.68 14.50
C VAL A 54 18.14 -11.06 13.65
N GLU A 55 17.14 -11.66 14.28
CA GLU A 55 15.88 -12.00 13.62
C GLU A 55 14.82 -10.91 13.81
N ARG A 56 13.91 -10.81 12.82
CA ARG A 56 12.73 -9.95 12.88
C ARG A 56 11.74 -10.52 13.90
N ILE A 57 11.18 -9.64 14.72
CA ILE A 57 10.11 -10.01 15.66
C ILE A 57 8.86 -10.40 14.87
N PRO A 58 8.29 -11.59 15.05
CA PRO A 58 7.24 -12.12 14.17
C PRO A 58 5.84 -11.62 14.60
N LEU A 59 5.71 -10.30 14.64
CA LEU A 59 4.43 -9.61 14.76
C LEU A 59 3.83 -9.38 13.38
N LYS A 60 2.54 -9.64 13.24
CA LYS A 60 1.79 -9.37 12.00
C LYS A 60 0.46 -8.71 12.32
N VAL A 61 -0.01 -7.85 11.44
CA VAL A 61 -1.36 -7.28 11.51
C VAL A 61 -2.29 -8.14 10.66
N VAL A 62 -3.31 -8.72 11.29
CA VAL A 62 -4.46 -9.31 10.60
C VAL A 62 -5.46 -8.21 10.30
N HIS A 63 -5.77 -8.02 9.01
CA HIS A 63 -6.75 -7.04 8.56
C HIS A 63 -8.13 -7.69 8.40
N LEU A 64 -9.05 -7.38 9.30
CA LEU A 64 -10.40 -7.96 9.37
C LEU A 64 -11.21 -7.72 8.09
N ASN A 65 -11.02 -6.56 7.45
CA ASN A 65 -11.71 -6.16 6.23
C ASN A 65 -11.02 -6.64 4.93
N ARG A 66 -10.06 -7.57 5.03
CA ARG A 66 -9.36 -8.17 3.88
C ARG A 66 -9.52 -9.68 3.82
N SER A 67 -10.65 -10.19 4.30
CA SER A 67 -11.05 -11.60 4.26
C SER A 67 -9.96 -12.55 4.78
N PRO A 68 -9.44 -12.35 6.01
CA PRO A 68 -8.39 -13.22 6.54
C PRO A 68 -8.94 -14.62 6.83
N VAL A 69 -8.19 -15.65 6.46
CA VAL A 69 -8.53 -17.04 6.80
C VAL A 69 -7.99 -17.34 8.20
N ILE A 70 -8.89 -17.49 9.17
CA ILE A 70 -8.57 -17.89 10.55
C ILE A 70 -9.44 -19.09 10.89
N VAL A 71 -8.81 -20.15 11.39
CA VAL A 71 -9.50 -21.34 11.88
C VAL A 71 -9.09 -21.61 13.32
N PRO A 72 -10.00 -22.13 14.17
CA PRO A 72 -9.65 -22.58 15.52
C PRO A 72 -8.56 -23.66 15.47
N MET A 73 -7.66 -23.70 16.46
CA MET A 73 -6.58 -24.69 16.53
C MET A 73 -7.08 -26.14 16.50
N GLY A 74 -8.29 -26.41 17.01
CA GLY A 74 -8.93 -27.73 16.94
C GLY A 74 -9.28 -28.21 15.52
N THR A 75 -9.16 -27.35 14.51
CA THR A 75 -9.36 -27.72 13.09
C THR A 75 -8.15 -28.47 12.52
N ILE A 76 -6.97 -28.32 13.14
CA ILE A 76 -5.72 -28.90 12.65
C ILE A 76 -5.61 -30.35 13.12
N THR A 77 -5.57 -31.29 12.18
CA THR A 77 -5.35 -32.72 12.45
C THR A 77 -3.88 -33.03 12.77
N ASP A 78 -3.59 -34.13 13.46
CA ASP A 78 -2.22 -34.56 13.77
C ASP A 78 -1.36 -34.75 12.51
N ALA A 79 -1.92 -35.35 11.46
CA ALA A 79 -1.23 -35.52 10.18
C ALA A 79 -0.86 -34.16 9.55
N ALA A 80 -1.74 -33.16 9.67
CA ALA A 80 -1.46 -31.81 9.21
C ALA A 80 -0.39 -31.11 10.06
N ARG A 81 -0.38 -31.35 11.38
CA ARG A 81 0.69 -30.85 12.27
C ARG A 81 2.05 -31.41 11.88
N GLU A 82 2.13 -32.71 11.61
CA GLU A 82 3.36 -33.37 11.17
C GLU A 82 3.82 -32.84 9.80
N GLN A 83 2.89 -32.76 8.83
CA GLN A 83 3.17 -32.24 7.49
C GLN A 83 3.72 -30.80 7.51
N TRP A 84 3.24 -29.96 8.42
CA TRP A 84 3.67 -28.56 8.53
C TRP A 84 4.65 -28.29 9.66
N GLN A 85 5.16 -29.34 10.31
CA GLN A 85 6.16 -29.25 11.38
C GLN A 85 5.73 -28.30 12.52
N MET A 86 4.47 -28.40 12.94
CA MET A 86 3.89 -27.59 14.01
C MET A 86 4.10 -28.22 15.38
N ASP A 87 5.08 -27.74 16.13
CA ASP A 87 5.41 -28.23 17.47
C ASP A 87 4.46 -27.67 18.55
N ALA A 88 3.55 -28.52 19.03
CA ALA A 88 2.56 -28.15 20.03
C ALA A 88 3.18 -27.78 21.39
N VAL A 89 4.33 -28.38 21.74
CA VAL A 89 4.98 -28.15 23.02
C VAL A 89 5.60 -26.76 23.02
N SER A 90 6.38 -26.44 21.98
CA SER A 90 6.96 -25.10 21.82
C SER A 90 5.89 -24.01 21.70
N GLU A 91 4.84 -24.24 20.89
CA GLU A 91 3.73 -23.28 20.75
C GLU A 91 3.05 -22.99 22.09
N GLN A 92 2.81 -24.02 22.92
CA GLN A 92 2.20 -23.87 24.23
C GLN A 92 3.12 -23.11 25.20
N LEU A 93 4.42 -23.43 25.22
CA LEU A 93 5.41 -22.73 26.03
C LEU A 93 5.48 -21.23 25.66
N HIS A 94 5.51 -20.91 24.37
CA HIS A 94 5.51 -19.53 23.89
C HIS A 94 4.20 -18.80 24.26
N LEU A 95 3.05 -19.47 24.12
CA LEU A 95 1.76 -18.93 24.50
C LEU A 95 1.69 -18.58 26.00
N ASP A 96 2.18 -19.47 26.87
CA ASP A 96 2.17 -19.25 28.31
C ASP A 96 3.12 -18.10 28.72
N ALA A 97 4.29 -18.02 28.08
CA ALA A 97 5.21 -16.89 28.27
C ALA A 97 4.58 -15.54 27.88
N LEU A 98 3.83 -15.49 26.77
CA LEU A 98 3.13 -14.28 26.31
C LEU A 98 1.96 -13.93 27.24
N ARG A 99 1.19 -14.91 27.71
CA ARG A 99 0.07 -14.70 28.65
C ARG A 99 0.53 -14.20 30.03
N GLY A 100 1.69 -14.66 30.48
CA GLY A 100 2.28 -14.26 31.76
C GLY A 100 2.94 -12.88 31.73
N ALA A 101 3.09 -12.25 30.57
CA ALA A 101 3.80 -10.99 30.42
C ALA A 101 2.90 -9.77 30.73
N PRO A 102 3.13 -9.02 31.82
CA PRO A 102 2.35 -7.83 32.13
C PRO A 102 2.64 -6.70 31.14
N GLY A 103 1.59 -5.96 30.75
CA GLY A 103 1.72 -4.80 29.86
C GLY A 103 2.07 -5.13 28.40
N LEU A 104 1.98 -6.39 27.99
CA LEU A 104 2.37 -6.82 26.65
C LEU A 104 1.49 -6.19 25.57
N ALA A 105 0.19 -6.06 25.82
CA ALA A 105 -0.76 -5.49 24.85
C ALA A 105 -0.42 -4.02 24.56
N GLU A 106 -0.15 -3.22 25.60
CA GLU A 106 0.24 -1.82 25.48
C GLU A 106 1.59 -1.67 24.77
N LYS A 107 2.57 -2.52 25.13
CA LYS A 107 3.88 -2.55 24.47
C LYS A 107 3.75 -2.84 22.97
N VAL A 108 2.98 -3.86 22.61
CA VAL A 108 2.76 -4.27 21.23
C VAL A 108 1.99 -3.19 20.46
N ALA A 109 0.95 -2.59 21.04
CA ALA A 109 0.26 -1.46 20.44
C ALA A 109 1.23 -0.29 20.18
N GLY A 110 2.12 0.01 21.13
CA GLY A 110 3.16 1.04 20.98
C GLY A 110 4.13 0.78 19.84
N VAL A 111 4.48 -0.48 19.54
CA VAL A 111 5.33 -0.83 18.36
C VAL A 111 4.71 -0.33 17.05
N PHE A 112 3.39 -0.47 16.92
CA PHE A 112 2.60 -0.08 15.74
C PHE A 112 2.02 1.34 15.83
N ASP A 113 2.27 2.06 16.91
CA ASP A 113 1.95 3.48 17.02
C ASP A 113 3.07 4.30 16.38
N VAL A 114 3.00 4.40 15.05
CA VAL A 114 4.08 4.95 14.24
C VAL A 114 3.93 6.47 14.04
N GLY A 115 2.78 7.06 14.38
CA GLY A 115 2.49 8.47 14.06
C GLY A 115 2.61 8.80 12.57
N ASP A 116 2.60 10.10 12.25
CA ASP A 116 2.77 10.62 10.87
C ASP A 116 4.25 10.57 10.43
N ARG A 117 4.78 9.37 10.20
CA ARG A 117 6.17 9.20 9.72
C ARG A 117 6.38 9.52 8.25
N PHE A 118 5.31 9.63 7.48
CA PHE A 118 5.39 9.97 6.07
C PHE A 118 5.01 11.44 5.90
N PRO A 119 5.74 12.19 5.05
CA PRO A 119 5.29 13.51 4.69
C PRO A 119 3.87 13.42 4.10
N PRO A 120 3.02 14.44 4.33
CA PRO A 120 1.67 14.44 3.80
C PRO A 120 1.72 14.25 2.28
N GLN A 121 0.86 13.37 1.77
CA GLN A 121 0.75 13.12 0.34
C GLN A 121 0.11 14.35 -0.32
N THR A 122 0.86 15.02 -1.19
CA THR A 122 0.40 16.23 -1.89
C THR A 122 -0.22 15.91 -3.25
N ASP A 123 0.12 14.77 -3.85
CA ASP A 123 -0.49 14.32 -5.10
C ASP A 123 -1.85 13.67 -4.82
N PRO A 124 -2.97 14.27 -5.26
CA PRO A 124 -4.30 13.74 -4.98
C PRO A 124 -4.56 12.37 -5.60
N ASP A 125 -3.87 12.00 -6.69
CA ASP A 125 -3.97 10.65 -7.27
C ASP A 125 -3.37 9.57 -6.35
N ARG A 126 -2.49 9.96 -5.42
CA ARG A 126 -1.84 9.08 -4.44
C ARG A 126 -2.44 9.19 -3.04
N ASP A 127 -3.39 10.11 -2.83
CA ASP A 127 -4.00 10.40 -1.54
C ASP A 127 -5.32 9.63 -1.29
N LEU A 128 -5.42 8.40 -1.78
CA LEU A 128 -6.62 7.57 -1.55
C LEU A 128 -6.84 7.27 -0.06
N TYR A 129 -5.76 7.16 0.70
CA TYR A 129 -5.79 6.79 2.12
C TYR A 129 -5.56 7.97 3.08
N GLY A 130 -5.45 9.22 2.60
CA GLY A 130 -5.26 10.41 3.44
C GLY A 130 -6.50 10.89 4.20
N GLY A 131 -7.60 10.13 4.14
CA GLY A 131 -8.82 10.43 4.87
C GLY A 131 -10.07 10.09 4.07
N PHE A 132 -11.12 9.73 4.80
CA PHE A 132 -12.44 9.51 4.22
C PHE A 132 -13.11 10.84 3.90
N LEU A 133 -13.86 10.89 2.80
CA LEU A 133 -14.69 12.05 2.46
C LEU A 133 -15.86 12.19 3.44
N SER A 134 -16.25 13.43 3.72
CA SER A 134 -17.49 13.73 4.44
C SER A 134 -18.71 13.32 3.63
N ASP A 135 -19.87 13.17 4.28
CA ASP A 135 -21.12 12.84 3.58
C ASP A 135 -21.53 13.94 2.59
N GLU A 136 -21.18 15.19 2.88
CA GLU A 136 -21.43 16.32 2.00
C GLU A 136 -20.53 16.29 0.76
N ASP A 137 -19.23 16.03 0.91
CA ASP A 137 -18.34 15.84 -0.23
C ASP A 137 -18.74 14.64 -1.10
N ARG A 138 -19.26 13.56 -0.51
CA ARG A 138 -19.82 12.44 -1.28
C ARG A 138 -21.02 12.88 -2.13
N ARG A 139 -21.97 13.63 -1.57
CA ARG A 139 -23.10 14.20 -2.34
C ARG A 139 -22.63 15.10 -3.48
N ARG A 140 -21.62 15.94 -3.24
CA ARG A 140 -21.01 16.78 -4.28
C ARG A 140 -20.36 15.95 -5.38
N CYS A 141 -19.67 14.87 -5.04
CA CYS A 141 -19.16 13.91 -6.03
C CYS A 141 -20.29 13.23 -6.83
N ASP A 142 -21.46 12.98 -6.23
CA ASP A 142 -22.62 12.46 -6.95
C ASP A 142 -23.14 13.47 -8.00
N ILE A 143 -23.20 14.75 -7.64
CA ILE A 143 -23.56 15.83 -8.57
C ILE A 143 -22.58 15.84 -9.75
N VAL A 144 -21.27 15.81 -9.49
CA VAL A 144 -20.23 15.72 -10.55
C VAL A 144 -20.51 14.55 -11.49
N ARG A 145 -20.73 13.34 -10.96
CA ARG A 145 -20.91 12.13 -11.78
C ARG A 145 -22.21 12.14 -12.58
N SER A 146 -23.23 12.86 -12.12
CA SER A 146 -24.52 12.99 -12.80
C SER A 146 -24.60 14.16 -13.79
N SER A 147 -23.61 15.07 -13.76
CA SER A 147 -23.58 16.25 -14.62
C SER A 147 -23.03 15.94 -16.01
N ALA A 148 -23.48 16.68 -17.02
CA ALA A 148 -22.93 16.60 -18.36
C ALA A 148 -21.46 17.09 -18.37
N PRO A 149 -20.56 16.47 -19.17
CA PRO A 149 -19.15 16.87 -19.26
C PRO A 149 -18.91 18.36 -19.49
N GLU A 150 -19.75 18.97 -20.32
CA GLU A 150 -19.69 20.38 -20.72
C GLU A 150 -19.99 21.33 -19.55
N GLU A 151 -20.74 20.87 -18.55
CA GLU A 151 -21.10 21.66 -17.38
C GLU A 151 -20.11 21.50 -16.22
N LEU A 152 -19.26 20.46 -16.24
CA LEU A 152 -18.34 20.16 -15.14
C LEU A 152 -17.36 21.30 -14.83
N GLY A 153 -16.94 22.06 -15.84
CA GLY A 153 -16.03 23.20 -15.67
C GLY A 153 -16.67 24.39 -14.97
N ARG A 154 -18.01 24.46 -14.90
CA ARG A 154 -18.77 25.55 -14.28
C ARG A 154 -19.22 25.22 -12.85
N LEU A 155 -19.06 23.98 -12.43
CA LEU A 155 -19.47 23.53 -11.10
C LEU A 155 -18.58 24.14 -10.01
N ASN A 156 -19.17 25.00 -9.18
CA ASN A 156 -18.56 25.51 -7.95
C ASN A 156 -19.21 24.84 -6.73
N LEU A 157 -18.76 23.63 -6.41
CA LEU A 157 -19.36 22.80 -5.37
C LEU A 157 -18.81 23.07 -3.95
N GLY A 158 -17.66 23.76 -3.85
CA GLY A 158 -17.08 24.15 -2.55
C GLY A 158 -16.66 22.95 -1.69
N PHE A 159 -15.87 22.02 -2.25
CA PHE A 159 -15.40 20.82 -1.56
C PHE A 159 -14.69 21.14 -0.23
N GLU A 160 -14.96 20.32 0.81
CA GLU A 160 -14.24 20.40 2.08
C GLU A 160 -12.84 19.77 1.95
N ALA A 161 -12.75 18.62 1.30
CA ALA A 161 -11.49 17.96 1.01
C ALA A 161 -10.78 18.67 -0.14
N SER A 162 -9.64 19.31 0.17
CA SER A 162 -8.82 20.08 -0.78
C SER A 162 -8.43 19.32 -2.04
N LYS A 163 -8.25 17.99 -1.95
CA LYS A 163 -7.91 17.11 -3.09
C LYS A 163 -9.00 17.03 -4.17
N LEU A 164 -10.27 17.21 -3.81
CA LEU A 164 -11.37 16.98 -4.74
C LEU A 164 -11.42 18.01 -5.87
N GLN A 165 -11.01 19.24 -5.62
CA GLN A 165 -10.95 20.28 -6.66
C GLN A 165 -9.94 19.89 -7.75
N GLU A 166 -8.76 19.43 -7.35
CA GLU A 166 -7.73 18.99 -8.29
C GLU A 166 -8.12 17.68 -8.99
N LEU A 167 -8.75 16.74 -8.28
CA LEU A 167 -9.27 15.51 -8.88
C LEU A 167 -10.34 15.80 -9.94
N LEU A 168 -11.24 16.76 -9.72
CA LEU A 168 -12.24 17.17 -10.70
C LEU A 168 -11.58 17.73 -11.96
N PHE A 169 -10.56 18.58 -11.81
CA PHE A 169 -9.79 19.10 -12.94
C PHE A 169 -9.13 17.97 -13.74
N ARG A 170 -8.38 17.08 -13.08
CA ARG A 170 -7.73 15.94 -13.75
C ARG A 170 -8.72 14.96 -14.37
N TYR A 171 -9.86 14.74 -13.72
CA TYR A 171 -10.95 13.92 -14.24
C TYR A 171 -11.48 14.49 -15.55
N ARG A 172 -11.79 15.80 -15.61
CA ARG A 172 -12.19 16.47 -16.85
C ARG A 172 -11.12 16.39 -17.93
N ALA A 173 -9.88 16.72 -17.58
CA ALA A 173 -8.79 16.78 -18.54
C ALA A 173 -8.44 15.41 -19.16
N ARG A 174 -8.56 14.33 -18.39
CA ARG A 174 -8.32 12.96 -18.88
C ARG A 174 -9.45 12.43 -19.78
N ASN A 175 -10.71 12.75 -19.45
CA ASN A 175 -11.86 12.11 -20.10
C ASN A 175 -12.47 12.97 -21.21
N TRP A 176 -12.48 14.30 -21.05
CA TRP A 176 -13.08 15.23 -21.99
C TRP A 176 -12.18 16.48 -22.21
N PRO A 177 -10.97 16.31 -22.75
CA PRO A 177 -10.01 17.40 -22.94
C PRO A 177 -10.54 18.55 -23.82
N HIS A 178 -11.52 18.27 -24.69
CA HIS A 178 -12.19 19.29 -25.52
C HIS A 178 -13.05 20.28 -24.70
N THR A 179 -13.45 19.91 -23.47
CA THR A 179 -14.21 20.77 -22.55
C THR A 179 -13.35 21.74 -21.76
N LEU A 180 -12.02 21.64 -21.89
CA LEU A 180 -11.09 22.55 -21.24
C LEU A 180 -11.06 23.89 -21.98
N ASP A 181 -10.93 24.99 -21.26
CA ASP A 181 -10.59 26.27 -21.87
C ASP A 181 -9.09 26.35 -22.25
N ARG A 182 -8.64 27.53 -22.71
CA ARG A 182 -7.24 27.72 -23.12
C ARG A 182 -6.27 27.57 -21.95
N ASP A 183 -6.58 28.17 -20.81
CA ASP A 183 -5.67 28.22 -19.67
C ASP A 183 -5.65 26.85 -18.97
N GLU A 184 -6.80 26.19 -18.90
CA GLU A 184 -6.93 24.81 -18.44
C GLU A 184 -6.13 23.83 -19.30
N ARG A 185 -6.14 23.99 -20.63
CA ARG A 185 -5.30 23.19 -21.53
C ARG A 185 -3.82 23.40 -21.24
N LEU A 186 -3.37 24.65 -21.12
CA LEU A 186 -1.95 24.94 -20.82
C LEU A 186 -1.53 24.31 -19.49
N ARG A 187 -2.36 24.45 -18.45
CA ARG A 187 -2.14 23.82 -17.15
C ARG A 187 -2.07 22.30 -17.25
N TRP A 188 -2.93 21.68 -18.06
CA TRP A 188 -2.92 20.23 -18.27
C TRP A 188 -1.67 19.76 -19.03
N GLU A 189 -1.25 20.49 -20.05
CA GLU A 189 -0.01 20.21 -20.80
C GLU A 189 1.22 20.26 -19.88
N GLU A 190 1.31 21.27 -19.01
CA GLU A 190 2.37 21.39 -18.02
C GLU A 190 2.39 20.20 -17.07
N PHE A 191 1.24 19.87 -16.47
CA PHE A 191 1.11 18.69 -15.61
C PHE A 191 1.48 17.40 -16.35
N ARG A 192 1.03 17.21 -17.60
CA ARG A 192 1.32 16.01 -18.38
C ARG A 192 2.81 15.88 -18.65
N ARG A 193 3.46 16.98 -19.05
CA ARG A 193 4.92 17.02 -19.28
C ARG A 193 5.67 16.66 -18.01
N GLU A 194 5.39 17.34 -16.90
CA GLU A 194 6.05 17.08 -15.62
C GLU A 194 5.86 15.63 -15.17
N ARG A 195 4.63 15.10 -15.25
CA ARG A 195 4.34 13.72 -14.84
C ARG A 195 5.06 12.67 -15.69
N LEU A 196 5.41 12.99 -16.94
CA LEU A 196 6.11 12.09 -17.84
C LEU A 196 7.62 12.25 -17.81
N THR A 197 8.16 13.40 -17.37
CA THR A 197 9.61 13.66 -17.41
C THR A 197 10.26 13.76 -16.03
N GLU A 198 9.54 14.20 -15.00
CA GLU A 198 10.08 14.47 -13.67
C GLU A 198 9.87 13.29 -12.71
N PRO A 199 10.95 12.65 -12.19
CA PRO A 199 10.81 11.51 -11.28
C PRO A 199 10.02 11.82 -9.99
N ALA A 200 10.05 13.08 -9.55
CA ALA A 200 9.33 13.53 -8.36
C ALA A 200 7.83 13.76 -8.59
N ALA A 201 7.35 13.83 -9.85
CA ALA A 201 5.97 14.15 -10.20
C ALA A 201 4.98 12.96 -10.06
N GLY A 202 5.39 11.90 -9.37
CA GLY A 202 4.49 10.85 -8.89
C GLY A 202 4.21 9.70 -9.85
N ALA A 203 4.77 9.69 -11.07
CA ALA A 203 4.72 8.53 -11.95
C ALA A 203 5.64 7.40 -11.47
N SER A 204 5.27 6.14 -11.77
CA SER A 204 6.10 4.97 -11.46
C SER A 204 7.31 4.82 -12.38
N ILE A 205 7.25 5.42 -13.58
CA ILE A 205 8.30 5.43 -14.58
C ILE A 205 8.19 6.72 -15.40
N VAL A 206 9.32 7.37 -15.65
CA VAL A 206 9.41 8.56 -16.52
C VAL A 206 9.98 8.19 -17.89
N LEU A 207 9.85 9.09 -18.86
CA LEU A 207 10.13 8.85 -20.27
C LEU A 207 11.56 8.33 -20.52
N ASP A 208 12.54 8.85 -19.80
CA ASP A 208 13.94 8.42 -19.92
C ASP A 208 14.15 6.98 -19.41
N ASP A 209 13.55 6.62 -18.27
CA ASP A 209 13.59 5.25 -17.76
C ASP A 209 12.80 4.28 -18.65
N TYR A 210 11.65 4.73 -19.14
CA TYR A 210 10.82 4.00 -20.10
C TYR A 210 11.61 3.66 -21.36
N ARG A 211 12.25 4.65 -21.99
CA ARG A 211 13.11 4.46 -23.17
C ARG A 211 14.29 3.54 -22.86
N ARG A 212 14.94 3.68 -21.70
CA ARG A 212 16.04 2.79 -21.28
C ARG A 212 15.58 1.33 -21.14
N GLN A 213 14.41 1.09 -20.55
CA GLN A 213 13.87 -0.26 -20.40
C GLN A 213 13.51 -0.88 -21.75
N LEU A 214 12.85 -0.11 -22.63
CA LEU A 214 12.50 -0.61 -23.97
C LEU A 214 13.74 -0.93 -24.81
N SER A 215 14.77 -0.08 -24.80
CA SER A 215 16.02 -0.35 -25.52
C SER A 215 16.69 -1.67 -25.11
N ARG A 216 16.55 -2.08 -23.85
CA ARG A 216 17.04 -3.39 -23.37
C ARG A 216 16.17 -4.54 -23.88
N LEU A 217 14.85 -4.35 -23.88
CA LEU A 217 13.90 -5.36 -24.37
C LEU A 217 14.02 -5.58 -25.87
N THR A 218 14.27 -4.54 -26.66
CA THR A 218 14.37 -4.64 -28.13
C THR A 218 15.46 -5.62 -28.59
N VAL A 219 16.55 -5.73 -27.84
CA VAL A 219 17.69 -6.61 -28.17
C VAL A 219 17.62 -7.97 -27.47
N ASP A 220 16.57 -8.22 -26.68
CA ASP A 220 16.43 -9.48 -25.93
C ASP A 220 16.03 -10.63 -26.88
N PRO A 221 16.90 -11.62 -27.10
CA PRO A 221 16.61 -12.74 -28.00
C PRO A 221 15.51 -13.65 -27.45
N ALA A 222 15.20 -13.61 -26.15
CA ALA A 222 14.18 -14.43 -25.52
C ALA A 222 12.75 -13.99 -25.81
N LEU A 223 12.54 -12.80 -26.40
CA LEU A 223 11.21 -12.30 -26.73
C LEU A 223 10.60 -13.05 -27.91
N SER A 224 9.39 -13.56 -27.68
CA SER A 224 8.52 -14.09 -28.74
C SER A 224 8.12 -13.01 -29.76
N PRO A 225 7.69 -13.39 -30.98
CA PRO A 225 7.25 -12.44 -31.99
C PRO A 225 6.17 -11.47 -31.49
N GLY A 226 5.15 -11.95 -30.78
CA GLY A 226 4.10 -11.09 -30.23
C GLY A 226 4.60 -10.12 -29.15
N GLN A 227 5.58 -10.52 -28.34
CA GLN A 227 6.20 -9.59 -27.38
C GLN A 227 7.01 -8.50 -28.09
N ARG A 228 7.67 -8.82 -29.21
CA ARG A 228 8.40 -7.84 -30.02
C ARG A 228 7.46 -6.81 -30.65
N GLU A 229 6.28 -7.24 -31.13
CA GLU A 229 5.25 -6.32 -31.62
C GLU A 229 4.80 -5.34 -30.53
N VAL A 230 4.57 -5.82 -29.31
CA VAL A 230 4.23 -4.96 -28.16
C VAL A 230 5.37 -3.98 -27.85
N VAL A 231 6.62 -4.43 -27.82
CA VAL A 231 7.78 -3.54 -27.57
C VAL A 231 7.88 -2.45 -28.64
N ASN A 232 7.65 -2.79 -29.91
CA ASN A 232 7.64 -1.81 -30.99
C ASN A 232 6.50 -0.79 -30.84
N ALA A 233 5.28 -1.23 -30.54
CA ALA A 233 4.17 -0.32 -30.28
C ALA A 233 4.46 0.62 -29.09
N LEU A 234 5.11 0.12 -28.04
CA LEU A 234 5.54 0.92 -26.90
C LEU A 234 6.65 1.93 -27.27
N LEU A 235 7.52 1.62 -28.22
CA LEU A 235 8.53 2.56 -28.72
C LEU A 235 7.92 3.72 -29.51
N ASP A 236 6.85 3.46 -30.27
CA ASP A 236 6.17 4.46 -31.10
C ASP A 236 5.24 5.37 -30.28
N TRP A 237 4.70 4.86 -29.17
CA TRP A 237 3.69 5.54 -28.34
C TRP A 237 4.04 6.98 -27.87
N PRO A 238 5.28 7.31 -27.44
CA PRO A 238 5.61 8.69 -27.08
C PRO A 238 5.39 9.69 -28.21
N ALA A 239 5.69 9.31 -29.46
CA ALA A 239 5.47 10.17 -30.61
C ALA A 239 3.97 10.40 -30.86
N GLU A 240 3.14 9.38 -30.65
CA GLU A 240 1.67 9.48 -30.72
C GLU A 240 1.10 10.46 -29.67
N LEU A 241 1.78 10.60 -28.53
CA LEU A 241 1.42 11.55 -27.48
C LEU A 241 1.95 12.98 -27.71
N GLY A 242 2.70 13.21 -28.79
CA GLY A 242 3.34 14.49 -29.09
C GLY A 242 4.52 14.82 -28.17
N LEU A 243 5.31 13.82 -27.77
CA LEU A 243 6.48 13.92 -26.89
C LEU A 243 7.80 13.57 -27.58
#